data_AF-A0A1H2MQ41-F1
#
_entry.id   AF-A0A1H2MQ41-F1
#
_cell.length_a   1.000
_cell.length_b   1.000
_cell.length_c   1.000
_cell.angle_alpha   90.00
_cell.angle_beta   90.00
_cell.angle_gamma   90.00
#
_symmetry.space_group_name_H-M   'P 1'
#
loop_
_entity.id
_entity.type
_entity.pdbx_description
1 polymer ?
#
loop_
_entity_poly.entity_id
_entity_poly.type
_entity_poly.pdbx_seq_one_letter_code
_entity_poly.pdbx_strand_id
1 'polypeptide(L)'
;MENHARTDRIRDRIDAWTLDRTLGAELYEGELAYFRNRYYADGELTHHFPHLKLRPSDHLSLVQEVVEGVNDPPRDRMLALLMIVWRLRNNLFHGEKWAYELRDQRENFSHANSILMRILERHGRLG
;
A
#
# COMPACT_ATOMS: atom_id res chain seq x y z
N MET A 1 18.18 5.35 -18.65
CA MET A 1 17.47 4.14 -18.16
C MET A 1 17.11 4.42 -16.70
N GLU A 2 16.01 5.13 -16.45
CA GLU A 2 15.71 5.72 -15.13
C GLU A 2 14.31 5.30 -14.67
N ASN A 3 14.23 4.07 -14.20
CA ASN A 3 12.98 3.48 -13.73
C ASN A 3 12.98 3.44 -12.20
N HIS A 4 12.92 4.62 -11.59
CA HIS A 4 12.62 4.75 -10.17
C HIS A 4 11.14 5.11 -10.04
N ALA A 5 10.31 4.14 -9.66
CA ALA A 5 9.00 4.47 -9.14
C ALA A 5 9.20 5.48 -8.00
N ARG A 6 8.54 6.64 -8.12
CA ARG A 6 8.51 7.70 -7.13
C ARG A 6 7.10 7.73 -6.57
N THR A 7 6.95 7.96 -5.28
CA THR A 7 5.63 8.06 -4.62
C THR A 7 4.74 9.11 -5.31
N ASP A 8 5.33 10.20 -5.81
CA ASP A 8 4.65 11.17 -6.67
C ASP A 8 4.03 10.54 -7.93
N ARG A 9 4.77 9.69 -8.66
CA ARG A 9 4.25 9.04 -9.88
C ARG A 9 3.12 8.06 -9.59
N ILE A 10 3.17 7.41 -8.42
CA ILE A 10 2.08 6.53 -7.96
C ILE A 10 0.82 7.37 -7.73
N ARG A 11 0.96 8.50 -7.03
CA ARG A 11 -0.12 9.46 -6.80
C ARG A 11 -0.74 9.94 -8.12
N ASP A 12 0.09 10.40 -9.04
CA ASP A 12 -0.37 10.92 -10.33
C ASP A 12 -1.15 9.85 -11.14
N ARG A 13 -0.75 8.58 -11.07
CA ARG A 13 -1.47 7.48 -11.71
C ARG A 13 -2.82 7.19 -11.05
N ILE A 14 -2.88 7.20 -9.73
CA ILE A 14 -4.14 7.05 -8.98
C ILE A 14 -5.11 8.19 -9.32
N ASP A 15 -4.62 9.42 -9.40
CA ASP A 15 -5.43 10.58 -9.76
C ASP A 15 -5.98 10.46 -11.19
N ALA A 16 -5.15 10.02 -12.14
CA ALA A 16 -5.58 9.76 -13.51
C ALA A 16 -6.68 8.67 -13.57
N TRP A 17 -6.49 7.53 -12.91
CA TRP A 17 -7.52 6.46 -12.88
C TRP A 17 -8.81 6.89 -12.17
N THR A 18 -8.71 7.81 -11.21
CA THR A 18 -9.87 8.41 -10.53
C THR A 18 -10.66 9.29 -11.50
N LEU A 19 -9.96 10.16 -12.25
CA LEU A 19 -10.58 11.04 -13.25
C LEU A 19 -11.24 10.23 -14.37
N ASP A 20 -10.57 9.19 -14.85
CA ASP A 20 -11.07 8.28 -15.89
C ASP A 20 -12.15 7.32 -15.40
N ARG A 21 -12.49 7.34 -14.09
CA ARG A 21 -13.43 6.43 -13.44
C ARG A 21 -13.10 4.95 -13.62
N THR A 22 -11.80 4.63 -13.73
CA THR A 22 -11.29 3.26 -13.91
C THR A 22 -10.61 2.69 -12.67
N LEU A 23 -10.43 3.49 -11.62
CA LEU A 23 -9.75 3.11 -10.37
C LEU A 23 -10.27 1.80 -9.76
N GLY A 24 -11.59 1.72 -9.62
CA GLY A 24 -12.37 0.71 -8.90
C GLY A 24 -11.72 0.14 -7.63
N ALA A 25 -11.65 1.00 -6.61
CA ALA A 25 -11.09 0.69 -5.29
C ALA A 25 -11.83 -0.44 -4.56
N GLU A 26 -13.12 -0.65 -4.88
CA GLU A 26 -13.95 -1.71 -4.33
C GLU A 26 -13.40 -3.12 -4.60
N LEU A 27 -12.53 -3.28 -5.59
CA LEU A 27 -11.88 -4.55 -5.87
C LEU A 27 -10.80 -4.91 -4.83
N TYR A 28 -10.44 -4.01 -3.92
CA TYR A 28 -9.31 -4.16 -3.00
C TYR A 28 -9.73 -4.14 -1.52
N GLU A 29 -11.03 -4.24 -1.23
CA GLU A 29 -11.56 -4.19 0.15
C GLU A 29 -10.97 -5.29 1.05
N GLY A 30 -10.74 -6.49 0.51
CA GLY A 30 -10.16 -7.59 1.28
C GLY A 30 -8.73 -7.29 1.74
N GLU A 31 -7.90 -6.76 0.86
CA GLU A 31 -6.53 -6.34 1.17
C GLU A 31 -6.50 -5.10 2.06
N LEU A 32 -7.42 -4.16 1.87
CA LEU A 32 -7.58 -3.02 2.77
C LEU A 32 -7.97 -3.45 4.18
N ALA A 33 -8.94 -4.34 4.32
CA ALA A 33 -9.35 -4.88 5.62
C ALA A 33 -8.18 -5.58 6.33
N TYR A 34 -7.38 -6.35 5.59
CA TYR A 34 -6.16 -6.95 6.14
C TYR A 34 -5.19 -5.89 6.70
N PHE A 35 -4.86 -4.86 5.91
CA PHE A 35 -3.91 -3.84 6.35
C PHE A 35 -4.45 -2.93 7.45
N ARG A 36 -5.76 -2.65 7.48
CA ARG A 36 -6.43 -2.00 8.61
C ARG A 36 -6.22 -2.81 9.88
N ASN A 37 -6.65 -4.07 9.91
CA ASN A 37 -6.52 -4.94 11.07
C ASN A 37 -5.06 -5.13 11.51
N ARG A 38 -4.11 -5.12 10.57
CA ARG A 38 -2.69 -5.25 10.87
C ARG A 38 -2.12 -4.00 11.53
N TYR A 39 -2.50 -2.81 11.07
CA TYR A 39 -1.86 -1.55 11.47
C TYR A 39 -2.66 -0.74 12.49
N TYR A 40 -3.93 -1.05 12.69
CA TYR A 40 -4.81 -0.40 13.64
C TYR A 40 -5.71 -1.44 14.31
N ALA A 41 -5.62 -1.54 15.63
CA ALA A 41 -6.38 -2.48 16.45
C ALA A 41 -6.67 -1.86 17.81
N ASP A 42 -7.82 -2.18 18.39
CA ASP A 42 -8.21 -1.72 19.73
C ASP A 42 -8.18 -0.18 19.92
N GLY A 43 -8.43 0.56 18.84
CA GLY A 43 -8.45 2.03 18.86
C GLY A 43 -7.08 2.69 18.71
N GLU A 44 -6.01 1.92 18.51
CA GLU A 44 -4.64 2.44 18.44
C GLU A 44 -3.83 1.83 17.27
N LEU A 45 -2.79 2.54 16.84
CA LEU A 45 -1.84 2.02 15.86
C LEU A 45 -1.06 0.86 16.48
N THR A 46 -1.01 -0.27 15.78
CA THR A 46 -0.27 -1.43 16.26
C THR A 46 1.24 -1.19 16.16
N HIS A 47 2.02 -1.99 16.88
CA HIS A 47 3.48 -1.96 16.79
C HIS A 47 3.99 -2.20 15.35
N HIS A 48 3.21 -2.80 14.46
CA HIS A 48 3.61 -3.02 13.06
C HIS A 48 3.66 -1.73 12.24
N PHE A 49 2.86 -0.71 12.56
CA PHE A 49 2.76 0.49 11.72
C PHE A 49 4.07 1.31 11.68
N PRO A 50 4.74 1.61 12.80
CA PRO A 50 6.06 2.23 12.77
C PRO A 50 7.12 1.41 12.02
N HIS A 51 7.01 0.07 12.03
CA HIS A 51 7.93 -0.83 11.32
C HIS A 51 7.75 -0.79 9.79
N LEU A 52 6.65 -0.23 9.29
CA LEU A 52 6.49 0.06 7.86
C LEU A 52 7.47 1.14 7.38
N LYS A 53 8.04 1.94 8.30
CA LYS A 53 9.07 2.96 8.04
C LYS A 53 8.66 3.97 6.96
N LEU A 54 7.37 4.35 6.93
CA LEU A 54 6.86 5.39 6.04
C LEU A 54 7.62 6.70 6.26
N ARG A 55 8.07 7.31 5.16
CA ARG A 55 8.67 8.64 5.17
C ARG A 55 7.57 9.70 4.96
N PRO A 56 7.81 10.98 5.29
CA PRO A 56 6.86 12.04 4.96
C PRO A 56 6.48 12.09 3.47
N SER A 57 7.42 11.78 2.57
CA SER A 57 7.19 11.66 1.12
C SER A 57 6.30 10.49 0.70
N ASP A 58 6.02 9.56 1.61
CA ASP A 58 5.22 8.36 1.39
C ASP A 58 3.77 8.58 1.85
N HIS A 59 3.33 9.84 1.96
CA HIS A 59 1.97 10.22 2.36
C HIS A 59 1.55 9.70 3.75
N LEU A 60 2.46 9.75 4.73
CA LEU A 60 2.28 9.18 6.09
C LEU A 60 0.91 9.47 6.71
N SER A 61 0.49 10.74 6.77
CA SER A 61 -0.80 11.12 7.39
C SER A 61 -1.99 10.47 6.68
N LEU A 62 -1.99 10.45 5.35
CA LEU A 62 -3.06 9.83 4.57
C LEU A 62 -3.10 8.32 4.80
N VAL A 63 -1.95 7.65 4.81
CA VAL A 63 -1.91 6.21 5.08
C VAL A 63 -2.44 5.91 6.48
N GLN A 64 -2.03 6.72 7.47
CA GLN A 64 -2.49 6.61 8.85
C GLN A 64 -4.02 6.77 8.94
N GLU A 65 -4.58 7.86 8.42
CA GLU A 65 -6.02 8.13 8.45
C GLU A 65 -6.84 7.03 7.76
N VAL A 66 -6.32 6.44 6.66
CA VAL A 66 -6.99 5.33 5.97
C VAL A 66 -6.97 4.05 6.80
N VAL A 67 -5.85 3.72 7.46
CA VAL A 67 -5.78 2.50 8.30
C VAL A 67 -6.59 2.65 9.59
N GLU A 68 -6.70 3.87 10.12
CA GLU A 68 -7.58 4.22 11.25
C GLU A 68 -9.07 4.21 10.85
N GLY A 69 -9.38 4.27 9.55
CA GLY A 69 -10.74 4.27 9.04
C GLY A 69 -11.43 5.64 9.11
N VAL A 70 -10.70 6.70 9.42
CA VAL A 70 -11.24 8.09 9.45
C VAL A 70 -11.19 8.77 8.08
N ASN A 71 -10.44 8.23 7.13
CA ASN A 71 -10.41 8.66 5.73
C ASN A 71 -10.70 7.46 4.80
N ASP A 72 -11.83 7.51 4.07
CA ASP A 72 -12.36 6.40 3.26
C ASP A 72 -12.72 6.67 1.77
N PRO A 73 -12.46 7.86 1.15
CA PRO A 73 -12.63 8.02 -0.29
C PRO A 73 -11.87 6.94 -1.10
N PRO A 74 -12.46 6.39 -2.18
CA PRO A 74 -11.85 5.35 -3.01
C PRO A 74 -10.41 5.63 -3.45
N ARG A 75 -10.14 6.88 -3.81
CA ARG A 75 -8.85 7.38 -4.26
C ARG A 75 -7.77 7.23 -3.18
N ASP A 76 -8.09 7.65 -1.96
CA ASP A 76 -7.14 7.65 -0.84
C ASP A 76 -6.87 6.24 -0.33
N ARG A 77 -7.89 5.38 -0.34
CA ARG A 77 -7.74 3.94 -0.05
C ARG A 77 -6.74 3.28 -0.99
N MET A 78 -6.84 3.54 -2.30
CA MET A 78 -5.90 2.98 -3.27
C MET A 78 -4.49 3.55 -3.15
N LEU A 79 -4.37 4.86 -2.89
CA LEU A 79 -3.06 5.46 -2.65
C LEU A 79 -2.40 4.84 -1.40
N ALA A 80 -3.14 4.70 -0.31
CA ALA A 80 -2.64 4.10 0.93
C ALA A 80 -2.15 2.67 0.71
N LEU A 81 -2.94 1.83 0.03
CA LEU A 81 -2.56 0.47 -0.34
C LEU A 81 -1.25 0.44 -1.13
N LEU A 82 -1.10 1.29 -2.15
CA LEU A 82 0.12 1.33 -2.95
C LEU A 82 1.33 1.86 -2.18
N MET A 83 1.16 2.78 -1.23
CA MET A 83 2.24 3.21 -0.33
C MET A 83 2.68 2.08 0.59
N ILE A 84 1.75 1.31 1.15
CA ILE A 84 2.06 0.13 1.96
C ILE A 84 2.84 -0.90 1.13
N VAL A 85 2.35 -1.24 -0.07
CA VAL A 85 3.04 -2.17 -0.99
C VAL A 85 4.44 -1.69 -1.35
N TRP A 86 4.58 -0.39 -1.66
CA TRP A 86 5.85 0.26 -1.95
C TRP A 86 6.86 0.09 -0.80
N ARG A 87 6.42 0.34 0.45
CA ARG A 87 7.27 0.16 1.63
C ARG A 87 7.63 -1.28 1.90
N LEU A 88 6.68 -2.20 1.80
CA LEU A 88 6.93 -3.62 2.00
C LEU A 88 8.01 -4.10 1.03
N ARG A 89 7.87 -3.81 -0.27
CA ARG A 89 8.88 -4.15 -1.29
C ARG A 89 10.26 -3.57 -0.97
N ASN A 90 10.30 -2.32 -0.53
CA ASN A 90 11.55 -1.63 -0.25
C ASN A 90 12.17 -2.02 1.10
N ASN A 91 11.43 -2.60 2.04
CA ASN A 91 11.94 -2.94 3.36
C ASN A 91 12.31 -4.42 3.50
N LEU A 92 11.79 -5.34 2.67
CA LEU A 92 11.92 -6.80 2.87
C LEU A 92 13.36 -7.32 2.91
N PHE A 93 14.24 -6.78 2.07
CA PHE A 93 15.61 -7.30 1.88
C PHE A 93 16.70 -6.31 2.32
N HIS A 94 16.45 -5.51 3.35
CA HIS A 94 17.42 -4.50 3.80
C HIS A 94 17.96 -4.82 5.20
N GLY A 95 19.11 -5.51 5.25
CA GLY A 95 19.92 -5.73 6.46
C GLY A 95 20.37 -7.18 6.67
N GLU A 96 21.38 -7.40 7.52
CA GLU A 96 21.90 -8.74 7.87
C GLU A 96 20.87 -9.64 8.63
N LYS A 97 19.72 -9.09 9.05
CA LYS A 97 18.69 -9.78 9.85
C LYS A 97 17.44 -10.21 9.06
N TRP A 98 17.47 -10.12 7.72
CA TRP A 98 16.32 -10.39 6.85
C TRP A 98 15.61 -11.74 7.11
N ALA A 99 16.34 -12.77 7.54
CA ALA A 99 15.76 -14.09 7.85
C ALA A 99 14.79 -14.04 9.06
N TYR A 100 15.04 -13.18 10.05
CA TYR A 100 14.10 -12.93 11.15
C TYR A 100 12.93 -12.07 10.70
N GLU A 101 13.19 -11.12 9.80
CA GLU A 101 12.18 -10.21 9.26
C GLU A 101 11.22 -10.89 8.27
N LEU A 102 11.54 -12.08 7.76
CA LEU A 102 10.63 -12.89 6.93
C LEU A 102 9.45 -13.48 7.73
N ARG A 103 9.61 -13.66 9.04
CA ARG A 103 8.51 -14.09 9.91
C ARG A 103 7.42 -13.00 9.85
N ASP A 104 6.16 -13.43 9.77
CA ASP A 104 4.98 -12.56 9.66
C ASP A 104 4.88 -11.72 8.37
N GLN A 105 5.73 -11.97 7.36
CA GLN A 105 5.64 -11.29 6.06
C GLN A 105 4.82 -12.05 5.02
N ARG A 106 4.56 -13.35 5.22
CA ARG A 106 3.80 -14.15 4.24
C ARG A 106 2.50 -13.47 3.83
N GLU A 107 1.65 -13.12 4.81
CA GLU A 107 0.37 -12.46 4.53
C GLU A 107 0.56 -11.06 3.92
N ASN A 108 1.52 -10.27 4.40
CA ASN A 108 1.83 -8.96 3.83
C ASN A 108 2.12 -9.06 2.32
N PHE A 109 2.96 -10.02 1.92
CA PHE A 109 3.33 -10.20 0.52
C PHE A 109 2.26 -10.92 -0.29
N SER A 110 1.45 -11.79 0.31
CA SER A 110 0.27 -12.36 -0.35
C SER A 110 -0.73 -11.26 -0.73
N HIS A 111 -1.09 -10.38 0.20
CA HIS A 111 -1.99 -9.25 -0.07
C HIS A 111 -1.34 -8.20 -0.98
N ALA A 112 -0.06 -7.87 -0.77
CA ALA A 112 0.65 -6.93 -1.63
C ALA A 112 0.74 -7.41 -3.08
N ASN A 113 1.05 -8.69 -3.30
CA ASN A 113 1.11 -9.27 -4.64
C ASN A 113 -0.29 -9.35 -5.26
N SER A 114 -1.33 -9.68 -4.49
CA SER A 114 -2.73 -9.63 -4.96
C SER A 114 -3.08 -8.24 -5.49
N ILE A 115 -2.75 -7.17 -4.74
CA ILE A 115 -2.94 -5.78 -5.19
C ILE A 115 -2.21 -5.53 -6.51
N LEU A 116 -0.91 -5.86 -6.57
CA LEU A 116 -0.09 -5.62 -7.76
C LEU A 116 -0.63 -6.35 -8.99
N MET A 117 -1.02 -7.62 -8.84
CA MET A 117 -1.59 -8.42 -9.93
C MET A 117 -2.89 -7.81 -10.46
N ARG A 118 -3.83 -7.43 -9.58
CA ARG A 118 -5.09 -6.79 -10.00
C ARG A 118 -4.86 -5.44 -10.68
N ILE A 119 -3.90 -4.65 -10.20
CA ILE A 119 -3.52 -3.39 -10.86
C ILE A 119 -2.97 -3.65 -12.26
N LEU A 120 -2.12 -4.66 -12.43
CA LEU A 120 -1.57 -5.02 -13.74
C LEU A 120 -2.65 -5.55 -14.70
N GLU A 121 -3.57 -6.38 -14.22
CA GLU A 121 -4.70 -6.88 -15.02
C GLU A 121 -5.61 -5.74 -15.49
N ARG A 122 -5.87 -4.75 -14.63
CA ARG A 122 -6.79 -3.64 -14.93
C ARG A 122 -6.15 -2.53 -15.74
N HIS A 123 -4.94 -2.12 -15.35
CA HIS A 123 -4.28 -0.91 -15.85
C HIS A 123 -2.98 -1.20 -16.58
N GLY A 124 -2.44 -2.41 -16.45
CA GLY A 124 -1.21 -2.85 -17.08
C GLY A 124 -1.39 -3.32 -18.51
N ARG A 125 -2.43 -2.86 -19.23
CA ARG A 125 -2.47 -3.04 -20.69
C ARG A 125 -1.18 -2.49 -21.26
N LEU A 126 -0.29 -3.42 -21.60
CA LEU A 126 0.87 -3.26 -22.44
C LEU A 126 0.34 -2.76 -23.79
N GLY A 127 0.29 -1.44 -23.94
CA GLY A 127 0.23 -0.76 -25.22
C GLY A 127 1.61 -0.25 -25.55
#